data_AF-A0A349U7Y5-F1
#
_entry.id   AF-A0A349U7Y5-F1
#
_cell.length_a   1.000
_cell.length_b   1.000
_cell.length_c   1.000
_cell.angle_alpha   90.00
_cell.angle_beta   90.00
_cell.angle_gamma   90.00
#
_symmetry.space_group_name_H-M   'P 1'
#
loop_
_entity.id
_entity.type
_entity.pdbx_description
1 polymer ?
#
loop_
_entity_poly.entity_id
_entity_poly.type
_entity_poly.pdbx_seq_one_letter_code
_entity_poly.pdbx_strand_id
1 'polypeptide(L)'
;MYSCCGSNAPIVYKLKIGDKITGLLELEQAFMDVRDLNLLDNEVAQKLLEIVGYKNYIPECAESEYRKALLAEYKKYIAKSK
;
A
#
# COMPACT_ATOMS: atom_id res chain seq x y z
N MET A 1 16.69 25.37 -17.19
CA MET A 1 16.47 23.91 -17.21
C MET A 1 15.18 23.63 -16.46
N TYR A 2 14.13 23.18 -17.16
CA TYR A 2 12.88 22.79 -16.52
C TYR A 2 13.09 21.44 -15.84
N SER A 3 13.26 21.43 -14.51
CA SER A 3 13.09 20.21 -13.73
C SER A 3 11.60 19.91 -13.68
N CYS A 4 11.11 19.02 -14.55
CA CYS A 4 9.69 18.69 -14.68
C CYS A 4 9.04 18.13 -13.40
N CYS A 5 9.82 17.75 -12.39
CA CYS A 5 9.32 17.35 -11.08
C CYS A 5 9.83 18.33 -10.04
N GLY A 6 8.94 19.14 -9.47
CA GLY A 6 9.26 19.87 -8.25
C GLY A 6 9.66 18.89 -7.14
N SER A 7 10.39 19.36 -6.14
CA SER A 7 10.85 18.59 -4.98
C SER A 7 9.73 17.88 -4.19
N ASN A 8 8.47 18.15 -4.54
CA ASN A 8 7.24 17.63 -3.93
C ASN A 8 6.59 16.50 -4.75
N ALA A 9 7.30 15.87 -5.69
CA ALA A 9 6.76 14.72 -6.41
C ALA A 9 6.47 13.57 -5.44
N PRO A 10 5.30 12.92 -5.52
CA PRO A 10 4.91 11.88 -4.58
C PRO A 10 5.81 10.65 -4.74
N ILE A 11 6.26 10.09 -3.60
CA ILE A 11 7.09 8.89 -3.57
C ILE A 11 6.22 7.69 -3.95
N VAL A 12 6.63 6.98 -5.00
CA VAL A 12 5.95 5.76 -5.48
C VAL A 12 6.57 4.53 -4.83
N TYR A 13 5.77 3.80 -4.07
CA TYR A 13 6.16 2.51 -3.51
C TYR A 13 5.97 1.40 -4.54
N LYS A 14 7.03 0.63 -4.84
CA LYS A 14 6.93 -0.50 -5.79
C LYS A 14 6.60 -1.78 -5.02
N LEU A 15 5.40 -2.31 -5.23
CA LEU A 15 4.94 -3.54 -4.61
C LEU A 15 4.69 -4.61 -5.68
N LYS A 16 5.10 -5.85 -5.40
CA LYS A 16 4.75 -7.00 -6.25
C LYS A 16 3.33 -7.45 -5.92
N ILE A 17 2.45 -7.41 -6.91
CA ILE A 17 1.05 -7.84 -6.80
C ILE A 17 0.82 -8.91 -7.87
N GLY A 18 0.51 -10.14 -7.44
CA GLY A 18 0.51 -11.30 -8.33
C GLY A 18 1.87 -11.49 -8.98
N ASP A 19 1.91 -11.47 -10.32
CA ASP A 19 3.11 -11.59 -11.14
C ASP A 19 3.72 -10.24 -11.56
N LYS A 20 3.08 -9.11 -11.25
CA LYS A 20 3.46 -7.77 -11.71
C LYS A 20 4.02 -6.90 -10.60
N ILE A 21 4.82 -5.91 -10.97
CA ILE A 21 5.26 -4.83 -10.08
C ILE A 21 4.34 -3.63 -10.32
N THR A 22 3.66 -3.20 -9.26
CA THR A 22 2.74 -2.06 -9.27
C THR A 22 3.31 -0.93 -8.42
N GLY A 23 3.26 0.29 -8.95
CA GLY A 23 3.56 1.50 -8.19
C GLY A 23 2.32 1.95 -7.41
N LEU A 24 2.45 2.11 -6.10
CA LEU A 24 1.41 2.60 -5.20
C LEU A 24 1.84 3.90 -4.55
N LEU A 25 0.95 4.88 -4.56
CA LEU A 25 1.11 6.15 -3.86
C LEU A 25 0.71 5.99 -2.40
N GLU A 26 1.45 6.65 -1.50
CA GLU A 26 1.13 6.81 -0.07
C GLU A 26 0.98 5.48 0.70
N LEU A 27 1.58 4.39 0.23
CA LEU A 27 1.43 3.07 0.85
C LEU A 27 1.98 3.01 2.28
N GLU A 28 3.11 3.65 2.54
CA GLU A 28 3.69 3.68 3.89
C GLU A 28 2.80 4.45 4.89
N GLN A 29 2.14 5.52 4.44
CA GLN A 29 1.16 6.23 5.25
C GLN A 29 -0.03 5.33 5.60
N ALA A 30 -0.54 4.57 4.63
CA ALA A 30 -1.60 3.60 4.88
C ALA A 30 -1.20 2.54 5.93
N PHE A 31 0.07 2.11 5.95
CA PHE A 31 0.56 1.19 6.98
C PHE A 31 0.59 1.84 8.37
N MET A 32 1.02 3.10 8.47
CA MET A 32 0.99 3.84 9.73
C MET A 32 -0.44 3.98 10.25
N ASP A 33 -1.37 4.42 9.39
CA ASP A 33 -2.77 4.62 9.75
C ASP A 33 -3.44 3.33 10.26
N VAL A 34 -3.12 2.17 9.68
CA VAL A 34 -3.69 0.87 10.10
C VAL A 34 -3.02 0.30 11.34
N ARG A 35 -1.71 0.54 11.54
CA ARG A 35 -0.97 0.10 12.74
C ARG A 35 -1.60 0.57 14.03
N ASP A 36 -2.12 1.79 14.05
CA ASP A 36 -2.68 2.37 15.27
C ASP A 36 -4.08 1.83 15.62
N LEU A 37 -4.68 1.02 14.74
CA LEU A 37 -6.04 0.48 14.91
C LEU A 37 -6.09 -0.90 15.59
N ASN A 38 -4.95 -1.57 15.82
CA ASN A 38 -4.86 -2.90 16.47
C ASN A 38 -5.85 -3.96 15.91
N LEU A 39 -6.01 -3.99 14.59
CA LEU A 39 -6.94 -4.87 13.89
C LEU A 39 -6.39 -6.30 13.69
N LEU A 40 -7.28 -7.27 13.45
CA LEU A 40 -6.90 -8.62 13.03
C LEU A 40 -6.46 -8.63 11.56
N ASP A 41 -5.67 -9.63 11.15
CA ASP A 41 -5.08 -9.73 9.80
C ASP A 41 -6.09 -9.55 8.64
N ASN A 42 -7.28 -10.12 8.75
CA ASN A 42 -8.34 -10.00 7.72
C ASN A 42 -8.89 -8.57 7.66
N GLU A 43 -9.07 -7.93 8.81
CA GLU A 43 -9.52 -6.55 8.96
C GLU A 43 -8.45 -5.57 8.47
N VAL A 44 -7.18 -5.83 8.78
CA VAL A 44 -6.02 -5.10 8.24
C VAL A 44 -6.01 -5.14 6.72
N ALA A 45 -6.16 -6.32 6.12
CA ALA A 45 -6.13 -6.45 4.65
C ALA A 45 -7.28 -5.70 3.98
N GLN A 46 -8.48 -5.75 4.56
CA GLN A 46 -9.64 -4.97 4.10
C GLN A 46 -9.37 -3.47 4.24
N LYS A 47 -8.89 -3.03 5.40
CA LYS A 47 -8.67 -1.62 5.69
C LYS A 47 -7.59 -1.00 4.81
N LEU A 48 -6.50 -1.74 4.58
CA LEU A 48 -5.45 -1.32 3.65
C LEU A 48 -5.98 -1.19 2.23
N LEU A 49 -6.81 -2.13 1.77
CA LEU A 49 -7.42 -2.05 0.44
C LEU A 49 -8.27 -0.78 0.28
N GLU A 50 -9.09 -0.47 1.29
CA GLU A 50 -9.91 0.76 1.33
C GLU A 50 -9.04 2.01 1.25
N ILE A 51 -8.03 2.13 2.13
CA ILE A 51 -7.18 3.32 2.22
C ILE A 51 -6.39 3.53 0.91
N VAL A 52 -5.75 2.47 0.42
CA VAL A 52 -4.94 2.51 -0.81
C VAL A 52 -5.82 2.80 -2.03
N GLY A 53 -7.04 2.26 -2.07
CA GLY A 53 -8.01 2.45 -3.15
C GLY A 53 -8.48 3.89 -3.34
N TYR A 54 -8.40 4.76 -2.32
CA TYR A 54 -8.74 6.18 -2.47
C TYR A 54 -7.78 6.96 -3.37
N LYS A 55 -6.53 6.50 -3.46
CA LYS A 55 -5.44 7.19 -4.20
C LYS A 55 -4.94 6.40 -5.40
N ASN A 56 -5.25 5.11 -5.47
CA ASN A 56 -4.73 4.19 -6.48
C ASN A 56 -5.88 3.41 -7.11
N TYR A 57 -5.81 3.20 -8.43
CA TYR A 57 -6.76 2.32 -9.09
C TYR A 57 -6.47 0.86 -8.72
N ILE A 58 -7.51 0.16 -8.25
CA ILE A 58 -7.48 -1.27 -7.96
C ILE A 58 -8.56 -1.93 -8.82
N PRO A 59 -8.19 -2.80 -9.79
CA PRO A 59 -9.16 -3.55 -10.54
C PRO A 59 -9.91 -4.54 -9.64
N GLU A 60 -11.24 -4.61 -9.76
CA GLU A 60 -12.08 -5.55 -9.00
C GLU A 60 -11.59 -7.00 -9.15
N CYS A 61 -11.19 -7.40 -10.36
CA CYS A 61 -10.68 -8.74 -10.64
C CYS A 61 -9.36 -9.07 -9.93
N ALA A 62 -8.62 -8.06 -9.47
CA ALA A 62 -7.32 -8.20 -8.81
C ALA A 62 -7.38 -7.93 -7.29
N GLU A 63 -8.53 -7.58 -6.72
CA GLU A 63 -8.63 -7.22 -5.29
C GLU A 63 -8.04 -8.27 -4.35
N SER A 64 -8.28 -9.56 -4.63
CA SER A 64 -7.73 -10.65 -3.81
C SER A 64 -6.21 -10.66 -3.78
N GLU A 65 -5.57 -10.36 -4.91
CA GLU A 65 -4.11 -10.29 -5.03
C GLU A 65 -3.58 -9.06 -4.29
N TYR A 66 -4.26 -7.92 -4.41
CA TYR A 66 -3.93 -6.70 -3.66
C TYR A 66 -4.03 -6.93 -2.16
N ARG A 67 -5.12 -7.49 -1.65
CA ARG A 67 -5.29 -7.80 -0.21
C ARG A 67 -4.14 -8.65 0.33
N LYS A 68 -3.77 -9.71 -0.39
CA LYS A 68 -2.67 -10.61 0.01
C LYS A 68 -1.33 -9.87 0.01
N ALA A 69 -1.03 -9.12 -1.06
CA ALA A 69 0.23 -8.39 -1.19
C ALA A 69 0.37 -7.28 -0.14
N LEU A 70 -0.69 -6.50 0.07
CA LEU A 70 -0.75 -5.41 1.06
C LEU A 70 -0.55 -5.94 2.48
N LEU A 71 -1.26 -7.01 2.86
CA LEU A 71 -1.10 -7.62 4.18
C LEU A 71 0.31 -8.20 4.38
N ALA A 72 0.85 -8.88 3.37
CA ALA A 72 2.20 -9.44 3.46
C ALA A 72 3.26 -8.35 3.62
N GLU A 73 3.15 -7.24 2.89
CA GLU A 73 4.09 -6.13 3.00
C GLU A 73 3.93 -5.37 4.31
N TYR A 74 2.70 -5.17 4.78
CA TYR A 74 2.42 -4.57 6.08
C TYR A 74 3.06 -5.36 7.24
N LYS A 75 2.99 -6.69 7.21
CA LYS A 75 3.66 -7.54 8.21
C LYS A 75 5.17 -7.35 8.20
N LYS A 76 5.80 -7.21 7.02
CA LYS A 76 7.23 -6.90 6.92
C LYS A 76 7.53 -5.50 7.47
N TYR A 77 6.67 -4.53 7.20
CA TYR A 77 6.79 -3.18 7.72
C TYR A 77 6.80 -3.18 9.25
N ILE A 78 5.80 -3.80 9.90
CA ILE A 78 5.76 -3.92 11.37
C ILE A 78 7.01 -4.63 11.92
N ALA A 79 7.43 -5.72 11.28
CA ALA A 79 8.60 -6.47 11.73
C ALA A 79 9.90 -5.66 11.65
N LYS A 80 10.01 -4.73 10.69
CA LYS A 80 11.14 -3.80 10.55
C LYS A 80 11.04 -2.60 11.50
N SER A 81 9.84 -2.19 11.87
CA SER A 81 9.58 -1.07 12.79
C SER A 81 9.65 -1.45 14.28
N LYS A 82 10.05 -2.67 14.60
CA LYS A 82 10.23 -3.21 15.96
C LYS A 82 11.72 -3.34 16.27
#